data_AF-A0A353CZ28-F1
#
_entry.id   AF-A0A353CZ28-F1
#
_cell.length_a   1.000
_cell.length_b   1.000
_cell.length_c   1.000
_cell.angle_alpha   90.00
_cell.angle_beta   90.00
_cell.angle_gamma   90.00
#
_symmetry.space_group_name_H-M   'P 1'
#
loop_
_entity.id
_entity.type
_entity.pdbx_description
1 polymer ?
#
loop_
_entity_poly.entity_id
_entity_poly.type
_entity_poly.pdbx_seq_one_letter_code
_entity_poly.pdbx_strand_id
1 'polypeptide(L)'
;MKNILLTLILAHALTMSVALPGIAHAQQSAEKTNMFSGHYSREGNNGSPANAINSNIYMKLFADQRVAMLYVPLPYATTVESAAITKALEQAVKMTTGSAYIRDKFGQLTELATVQIEKYGYMEDRLIFECGSLAPCTIKLGDGFLELIKPGVINEHIIRYDHVIDH
;
A
#
# COMPACT_ATOMS: atom_id res chain seq x y z
N MET A 1 44.92 47.78 -8.71
CA MET A 1 43.47 47.50 -8.88
C MET A 1 43.22 46.13 -9.54
N LYS A 2 43.92 45.06 -9.13
CA LYS A 2 43.83 43.72 -9.77
C LYS A 2 43.17 42.66 -8.87
N ASN A 3 43.02 42.97 -7.57
CA ASN A 3 42.54 42.02 -6.56
C ASN A 3 41.05 42.17 -6.20
N ILE A 4 40.36 43.19 -6.76
CA ILE A 4 38.91 43.40 -6.54
C ILE A 4 38.09 42.64 -7.60
N LEU A 5 38.67 42.42 -8.78
CA LEU A 5 38.00 41.68 -9.86
C LEU A 5 37.91 40.18 -9.56
N LEU A 6 38.89 39.61 -8.84
CA LEU A 6 38.92 38.19 -8.51
C LEU A 6 37.89 37.79 -7.44
N THR A 7 37.60 38.69 -6.49
CA THR A 7 36.63 38.47 -5.41
C THR A 7 35.18 38.55 -5.89
N LEU A 8 34.90 39.36 -6.92
CA LEU A 8 33.56 39.43 -7.53
C LEU A 8 33.20 38.20 -8.37
N ILE A 9 34.19 37.51 -8.96
CA ILE A 9 33.96 36.28 -9.73
C ILE A 9 33.71 35.08 -8.80
N LEU A 10 34.39 35.02 -7.64
CA LEU A 10 34.14 33.97 -6.65
C LEU A 10 32.76 34.09 -5.98
N ALA A 11 32.24 35.31 -5.80
CA ALA A 11 30.93 35.53 -5.20
C ALA A 11 29.75 35.13 -6.11
N HIS A 12 29.93 35.10 -7.43
CA HIS A 12 28.90 34.66 -8.39
C HIS A 12 28.94 33.15 -8.67
N ALA A 13 30.07 32.48 -8.41
CA ALA A 13 30.16 31.03 -8.55
C ALA A 13 29.49 30.27 -7.39
N LEU A 14 29.30 30.91 -6.23
CA LEU A 14 28.75 30.28 -5.02
C LEU A 14 27.22 30.33 -4.92
N THR A 15 26.53 31.07 -5.79
CA THR A 15 25.06 31.19 -5.77
C THR A 15 24.34 30.29 -6.79
N MET A 16 25.06 29.55 -7.63
CA MET A 16 24.48 28.65 -8.64
C MET A 16 24.35 27.17 -8.23
N SER A 17 24.66 26.81 -6.99
CA SER A 17 24.51 25.44 -6.48
C SER A 17 23.30 25.22 -5.58
N VAL A 18 22.29 26.11 -5.60
CA VAL A 18 21.03 25.94 -4.87
C VAL A 18 19.89 25.59 -5.83
N ALA A 19 20.04 24.51 -6.58
CA ALA A 19 18.97 23.83 -7.30
C ALA A 19 19.43 22.37 -7.35
N LEU A 20 18.87 21.41 -6.62
CA LEU A 20 17.48 20.95 -6.70
C LEU A 20 17.19 19.99 -5.51
N PRO A 21 16.68 20.45 -4.35
CA PRO A 21 16.04 19.53 -3.40
C PRO A 21 14.61 19.14 -3.85
N GLY A 22 14.04 19.83 -4.85
CA GLY A 22 12.64 19.69 -5.25
C GLY A 22 12.28 18.38 -5.97
N ILE A 23 13.19 17.77 -6.73
CA ILE A 23 12.87 16.58 -7.54
C ILE A 23 12.68 15.36 -6.62
N ALA A 24 13.57 15.15 -5.65
CA ALA A 24 13.47 14.03 -4.72
C ALA A 24 12.22 14.10 -3.84
N HIS A 25 11.85 15.30 -3.37
CA HIS A 25 10.60 15.50 -2.61
C HIS A 25 9.34 15.34 -3.46
N ALA A 26 9.34 15.79 -4.72
CA ALA A 26 8.20 15.61 -5.62
C ALA A 26 7.99 14.14 -5.97
N GLN A 27 9.05 13.39 -6.24
CA GLN A 27 8.98 11.96 -6.55
C GLN A 27 8.49 11.14 -5.36
N GLN A 28 9.04 11.40 -4.16
CA GLN A 28 8.61 10.71 -2.93
C GLN A 28 7.17 11.08 -2.52
N SER A 29 6.71 12.30 -2.83
CA SER A 29 5.32 12.74 -2.62
C SER A 29 4.35 12.11 -3.62
N ALA A 30 4.75 12.00 -4.90
CA ALA A 30 3.96 11.34 -5.93
C ALA A 30 3.82 9.83 -5.65
N GLU A 31 4.89 9.18 -5.21
CA GLU A 31 4.90 7.76 -4.80
C GLU A 31 3.98 7.51 -3.59
N LYS A 32 4.01 8.41 -2.59
CA LYS A 32 3.07 8.41 -1.46
C LYS A 32 1.63 8.68 -1.85
N THR A 33 1.38 9.52 -2.84
CA THR A 33 0.00 9.77 -3.30
C THR A 33 -0.53 8.57 -4.08
N ASN A 34 0.33 7.96 -4.90
CA ASN A 34 0.00 6.80 -5.71
C ASN A 34 -0.36 5.58 -4.85
N MET A 35 0.41 5.28 -3.79
CA MET A 35 0.15 4.12 -2.92
C MET A 35 -1.20 4.11 -2.18
N PHE A 36 -1.84 5.28 -2.03
CA PHE A 36 -3.16 5.39 -1.38
C PHE A 36 -4.33 5.38 -2.38
N SER A 37 -4.05 5.53 -3.67
CA SER A 37 -5.05 5.42 -4.72
C SER A 37 -5.43 3.95 -4.96
N GLY A 38 -6.69 3.68 -5.34
CA GLY A 38 -7.13 2.32 -5.69
C GLY A 38 -6.92 1.26 -4.60
N HIS A 39 -6.59 0.03 -5.01
CA HIS A 39 -6.26 -1.09 -4.13
C HIS A 39 -5.15 -1.96 -4.75
N TYR A 40 -4.73 -3.00 -4.04
CA TYR A 40 -3.71 -3.94 -4.44
C TYR A 40 -4.30 -5.34 -4.57
N SER A 41 -4.08 -6.00 -5.71
CA SER A 41 -4.60 -7.33 -6.02
C SER A 41 -3.49 -8.36 -5.98
N ARG A 42 -3.75 -9.49 -5.33
CA ARG A 42 -2.77 -10.56 -5.15
C ARG A 42 -2.52 -11.31 -6.46
N GLU A 43 -1.26 -11.58 -6.76
CA GLU A 43 -0.90 -12.58 -7.77
C GLU A 43 -1.48 -13.96 -7.36
N GLY A 44 -2.25 -14.58 -8.25
CA GLY A 44 -2.94 -15.85 -7.97
C GLY A 44 -4.33 -15.71 -7.34
N ASN A 45 -4.92 -14.51 -7.31
CA ASN A 45 -6.37 -14.37 -7.26
C ASN A 45 -7.00 -15.19 -8.41
N ASN A 46 -8.02 -16.00 -8.10
CA ASN A 46 -8.61 -17.04 -8.96
C ASN A 46 -7.67 -18.22 -9.32
N GLY A 47 -6.46 -18.28 -8.74
CA GLY A 47 -5.49 -19.35 -8.92
C GLY A 47 -5.49 -20.38 -7.79
N SER A 48 -4.50 -21.27 -7.79
CA SER A 48 -4.30 -22.28 -6.74
C SER A 48 -4.25 -21.70 -5.31
N PRO A 49 -3.56 -20.57 -5.05
CA PRO A 49 -3.56 -19.97 -3.71
C PRO A 49 -4.94 -19.52 -3.25
N ALA A 50 -5.75 -18.94 -4.14
CA ALA A 50 -7.13 -18.52 -3.82
C ALA A 50 -8.03 -19.72 -3.52
N ASN A 51 -7.89 -20.81 -4.29
CA ASN A 51 -8.62 -22.06 -4.06
C ASN A 51 -8.28 -22.69 -2.70
N ALA A 52 -7.00 -22.65 -2.31
CA ALA A 52 -6.55 -23.22 -1.03
C ALA A 52 -7.18 -22.53 0.19
N ILE A 53 -7.44 -21.22 0.09
CA ILE A 53 -8.04 -20.42 1.17
C ILE A 53 -9.52 -20.08 0.92
N ASN A 54 -10.09 -20.62 -0.16
CA ASN A 54 -11.45 -20.33 -0.65
C ASN A 54 -11.79 -18.83 -0.77
N SER A 55 -10.83 -17.99 -1.15
CA SER A 55 -11.01 -16.54 -1.25
C SER A 55 -9.94 -15.86 -2.12
N ASN A 56 -10.33 -14.79 -2.80
CA ASN A 56 -9.37 -13.78 -3.27
C ASN A 56 -9.08 -12.78 -2.15
N ILE A 57 -7.85 -12.28 -2.13
CA ILE A 57 -7.42 -11.27 -1.16
C ILE A 57 -7.04 -9.99 -1.91
N TYR A 58 -7.56 -8.88 -1.41
CA TYR A 58 -7.26 -7.53 -1.88
C TYR A 58 -6.79 -6.69 -0.70
N MET A 59 -5.91 -5.73 -0.92
CA MET A 59 -5.38 -4.88 0.13
C MET A 59 -5.46 -3.41 -0.24
N LYS A 60 -5.71 -2.52 0.71
CA LYS A 60 -5.61 -1.07 0.51
C LYS A 60 -4.90 -0.42 1.69
N LEU A 61 -3.98 0.48 1.37
CA LEU A 61 -3.33 1.35 2.33
C LEU A 61 -4.08 2.68 2.40
N PHE A 62 -4.18 3.24 3.60
CA PHE A 62 -4.81 4.52 3.85
C PHE A 62 -3.80 5.51 4.44
N ALA A 63 -4.00 6.78 4.14
CA ALA A 63 -3.12 7.87 4.56
C ALA A 63 -3.09 8.07 6.09
N ASP A 64 -4.12 7.61 6.80
CA ASP A 64 -4.21 7.66 8.26
C ASP A 64 -3.65 6.41 8.95
N GLN A 65 -2.64 5.79 8.33
CA GLN A 65 -1.88 4.67 8.88
C GLN A 65 -2.70 3.40 9.10
N ARG A 66 -3.65 3.13 8.21
CA ARG A 66 -4.43 1.88 8.21
C ARG A 66 -4.16 1.05 6.98
N VAL A 67 -4.13 -0.26 7.16
CA VAL A 67 -4.15 -1.26 6.11
C VAL A 67 -5.44 -2.06 6.24
N ALA A 68 -6.15 -2.26 5.14
CA ALA A 68 -7.32 -3.11 5.10
C ALA A 68 -7.10 -4.25 4.11
N MET A 69 -7.37 -5.48 4.53
CA MET A 69 -7.32 -6.69 3.71
C MET A 69 -8.73 -7.24 3.55
N LEU A 70 -9.25 -7.24 2.33
CA LEU A 70 -10.56 -7.79 1.97
C LEU A 70 -10.40 -9.22 1.46
N TYR A 71 -11.13 -10.13 2.08
CA TYR A 71 -11.26 -11.53 1.72
C TYR A 71 -12.63 -11.73 1.05
N VAL A 72 -12.63 -11.93 -0.27
CA VAL A 72 -13.86 -12.19 -1.04
C VAL A 72 -13.94 -13.69 -1.32
N PRO A 73 -15.03 -14.38 -0.91
CA PRO A 73 -15.13 -15.82 -1.03
C PRO A 73 -15.23 -16.28 -2.50
N LEU A 74 -14.70 -17.47 -2.79
CA LEU A 74 -14.98 -18.16 -4.05
C LEU A 74 -16.36 -18.87 -3.99
N PRO A 75 -17.08 -18.99 -5.12
CA PRO A 75 -16.69 -18.54 -6.46
C PRO A 75 -17.00 -17.05 -6.74
N TYR A 76 -17.71 -16.36 -5.84
CA TYR A 76 -18.17 -14.99 -6.03
C TYR A 76 -17.05 -14.02 -6.43
N ALA A 77 -15.86 -14.17 -5.83
CA ALA A 77 -14.68 -13.36 -6.13
C ALA A 77 -14.26 -13.31 -7.61
N THR A 78 -14.66 -14.31 -8.41
CA THR A 78 -14.39 -14.33 -9.87
C THR A 78 -15.23 -13.31 -10.66
N THR A 79 -16.29 -12.76 -10.04
CA THR A 79 -17.27 -11.88 -10.68
C THR A 79 -17.26 -10.46 -10.15
N VAL A 80 -16.45 -10.16 -9.13
CA VAL A 80 -16.44 -8.85 -8.48
C VAL A 80 -15.55 -7.89 -9.27
N GLU A 81 -16.13 -6.75 -9.66
CA GLU A 81 -15.39 -5.69 -10.33
C GLU A 81 -14.42 -4.96 -9.38
N SER A 82 -13.29 -4.53 -9.92
CA SER A 82 -12.25 -3.78 -9.20
C SER A 82 -12.80 -2.57 -8.43
N ALA A 83 -13.68 -1.78 -9.06
CA ALA A 83 -14.29 -0.62 -8.42
C ALA A 83 -15.13 -0.97 -7.18
N ALA A 84 -15.79 -2.12 -7.17
CA ALA A 84 -16.55 -2.59 -6.01
C ALA A 84 -15.62 -2.99 -4.84
N ILE A 85 -14.45 -3.58 -5.15
CA ILE A 85 -13.41 -3.90 -4.17
C ILE A 85 -12.90 -2.64 -3.47
N THR A 86 -12.49 -1.62 -4.25
CA THR A 86 -11.98 -0.36 -3.70
C THR A 86 -13.01 0.30 -2.78
N LYS A 87 -14.26 0.42 -3.24
CA LYS A 87 -15.34 1.02 -2.44
C LYS A 87 -15.69 0.19 -1.20
N ALA A 88 -15.63 -1.13 -1.28
CA ALA A 88 -15.90 -2.00 -0.13
C ALA A 88 -14.85 -1.78 0.98
N LEU A 89 -13.56 -1.70 0.61
CA LEU A 89 -12.47 -1.40 1.54
C LEU A 89 -12.63 -0.01 2.17
N GLU A 90 -12.96 1.01 1.37
CA GLU A 90 -13.22 2.37 1.87
C GLU A 90 -14.41 2.45 2.81
N GLN A 91 -15.48 1.70 2.53
CA GLN A 91 -16.65 1.64 3.39
C GLN A 91 -16.32 0.92 4.71
N ALA A 92 -15.61 -0.21 4.65
CA ALA A 92 -15.20 -0.95 5.84
C ALA A 92 -14.37 -0.09 6.80
N VAL A 93 -13.43 0.71 6.26
CA VAL A 93 -12.59 1.59 7.07
C VAL A 93 -13.37 2.70 7.78
N LYS A 94 -14.55 3.09 7.27
CA LYS A 94 -15.41 4.09 7.94
C LYS A 94 -16.19 3.51 9.12
N MET A 95 -16.29 2.18 9.22
CA MET A 95 -17.04 1.49 10.28
C MET A 95 -16.27 1.37 11.59
N THR A 96 -14.98 1.70 11.61
CA THR A 96 -14.10 1.58 12.79
C THR A 96 -13.05 2.68 12.82
N THR A 97 -12.58 3.02 14.02
CA THR A 97 -11.45 3.95 14.27
C THR A 97 -10.15 3.23 14.61
N GLY A 98 -10.17 1.90 14.74
CA GLY A 98 -9.03 1.07 15.11
C GLY A 98 -8.99 -0.26 14.37
N SER A 99 -8.12 -1.16 14.84
CA SER A 99 -8.06 -2.53 14.31
C SER A 99 -9.39 -3.24 14.48
N ALA A 100 -9.81 -3.96 13.45
CA ALA A 100 -11.10 -4.65 13.45
C ALA A 100 -11.13 -5.81 12.46
N TYR A 101 -12.04 -6.75 12.72
CA TYR A 101 -12.41 -7.81 11.80
C TYR A 101 -13.91 -7.71 11.53
N ILE A 102 -14.27 -7.31 10.31
CA ILE A 102 -15.65 -6.95 9.94
C ILE A 102 -16.13 -7.88 8.83
N ARG A 103 -17.30 -8.51 9.01
CA ARG A 103 -17.94 -9.35 8.00
C ARG A 103 -19.25 -8.71 7.56
N ASP A 104 -19.31 -8.25 6.32
CA ASP A 104 -20.47 -7.57 5.74
C ASP A 104 -20.40 -7.58 4.20
N LYS A 105 -21.41 -7.01 3.55
CA LYS A 105 -21.46 -6.69 2.12
C LYS A 105 -20.89 -5.31 1.80
N PHE A 106 -20.68 -4.47 2.81
CA PHE A 106 -20.14 -3.11 2.70
C PHE A 106 -20.93 -2.20 1.73
N GLY A 107 -22.18 -2.53 1.44
CA GLY A 107 -23.03 -1.84 0.46
C GLY A 107 -22.55 -1.91 -1.00
N GLN A 108 -21.43 -2.60 -1.28
CA GLN A 108 -20.84 -2.71 -2.62
C GLN A 108 -20.89 -4.14 -3.16
N LEU A 109 -20.97 -5.13 -2.28
CA LEU A 109 -20.94 -6.55 -2.63
C LEU A 109 -22.34 -7.17 -2.52
N THR A 110 -22.59 -8.21 -3.29
CA THR A 110 -23.84 -8.98 -3.24
C THR A 110 -23.76 -10.13 -2.25
N GLU A 111 -22.56 -10.62 -1.95
CA GLU A 111 -22.27 -11.65 -0.93
C GLU A 111 -21.44 -11.10 0.23
N LEU A 112 -21.46 -11.82 1.36
CA LEU A 112 -20.67 -11.47 2.54
C LEU A 112 -19.19 -11.68 2.27
N ALA A 113 -18.41 -10.62 2.44
CA ALA A 113 -16.96 -10.66 2.46
C ALA A 113 -16.45 -10.31 3.85
N THR A 114 -15.14 -10.37 4.05
CA THR A 114 -14.55 -10.06 5.35
C THR A 114 -13.39 -9.11 5.17
N VAL A 115 -13.32 -8.08 6.00
CA VAL A 115 -12.23 -7.11 6.00
C VAL A 115 -11.53 -7.17 7.35
N GLN A 116 -10.22 -7.42 7.30
CA GLN A 116 -9.32 -7.19 8.43
C GLN A 116 -8.72 -5.79 8.28
N ILE A 117 -8.83 -4.97 9.31
CA ILE A 117 -8.28 -3.60 9.35
C ILE A 117 -7.27 -3.57 10.48
N GLU A 118 -6.08 -3.04 10.20
CA GLU A 118 -4.99 -2.92 11.15
C GLU A 118 -4.34 -1.55 11.03
N LYS A 119 -3.73 -1.09 12.12
CA LYS A 119 -2.83 0.06 12.06
C LYS A 119 -1.44 -0.41 11.66
N TYR A 120 -0.80 0.33 10.77
CA TYR A 120 0.60 0.09 10.42
C TYR A 120 1.51 1.15 11.01
N GLY A 121 2.69 0.73 11.44
CA GLY A 121 3.83 1.59 11.75
C GLY A 121 4.84 1.61 10.62
N TYR A 122 5.91 2.39 10.81
CA TYR A 122 7.08 2.40 9.93
C TYR A 122 8.26 1.80 10.68
N MET A 123 8.99 0.90 10.02
CA MET A 123 10.25 0.34 10.49
C MET A 123 11.24 0.39 9.34
N GLU A 124 12.24 1.27 9.44
CA GLU A 124 13.16 1.59 8.35
C GLU A 124 12.41 2.02 7.07
N ASP A 125 12.54 1.27 5.98
CA ASP A 125 11.90 1.50 4.69
C ASP A 125 10.62 0.66 4.48
N ARG A 126 10.10 0.03 5.55
CA ARG A 126 8.97 -0.89 5.49
C ARG A 126 7.80 -0.44 6.35
N LEU A 127 6.60 -0.81 5.92
CA LEU A 127 5.43 -0.74 6.80
C LEU A 127 5.36 -2.03 7.62
N ILE A 128 4.97 -1.93 8.88
CA ILE A 128 4.83 -3.07 9.80
C ILE A 128 3.44 -3.07 10.42
N PHE A 129 2.77 -4.21 10.45
CA PHE A 129 1.42 -4.33 11.02
C PHE A 129 1.15 -5.74 11.54
N GLU A 130 0.22 -5.83 12.49
CA GLU A 130 -0.25 -7.12 13.03
C GLU A 130 -1.08 -7.85 11.99
N CYS A 131 -0.75 -9.10 11.68
CA CYS A 131 -1.44 -9.86 10.63
C CYS A 131 -1.86 -11.27 11.07
N GLY A 132 -1.93 -11.50 12.38
CA GLY A 132 -2.29 -12.80 12.96
C GLY A 132 -1.23 -13.89 12.81
N SER A 133 0.02 -13.52 12.52
CA SER A 133 1.16 -14.44 12.56
C SER A 133 1.93 -14.32 13.88
N LEU A 134 2.91 -15.21 14.11
CA LEU A 134 3.76 -15.19 15.31
C LEU A 134 4.65 -13.94 15.41
N ALA A 135 4.87 -13.28 14.28
CA ALA A 135 5.54 -11.99 14.20
C ALA A 135 4.76 -11.06 13.25
N PRO A 136 4.95 -9.73 13.36
CA PRO A 136 4.28 -8.78 12.49
C PRO A 136 4.59 -9.02 11.01
N CYS A 137 3.62 -8.72 10.15
CA CYS A 137 3.86 -8.67 8.72
C CYS A 137 4.56 -7.37 8.35
N THR A 138 5.38 -7.42 7.30
CA THR A 138 5.94 -6.20 6.71
C THR A 138 5.49 -6.02 5.27
N ILE A 139 5.38 -4.76 4.84
CA ILE A 139 5.13 -4.38 3.45
C ILE A 139 6.34 -3.64 2.93
N LYS A 140 6.89 -4.15 1.83
CA LYS A 140 7.86 -3.44 1.01
C LYS A 140 7.13 -2.89 -0.21
N LEU A 141 7.27 -1.59 -0.44
CA LEU A 141 6.66 -0.91 -1.59
C LEU A 141 7.61 -0.96 -2.79
N GLY A 142 7.05 -1.06 -3.98
CA GLY A 142 7.75 -0.94 -5.24
C GLY A 142 6.95 -0.13 -6.25
N ASP A 143 7.51 0.08 -7.43
CA ASP A 143 6.85 0.83 -8.49
C ASP A 143 5.66 0.04 -9.07
N GLY A 144 4.44 0.44 -8.69
CA GLY A 144 3.19 -0.21 -9.13
C GLY A 144 2.86 -1.54 -8.43
N PHE A 145 3.54 -1.87 -7.33
CA PHE A 145 3.25 -3.08 -6.55
C PHE A 145 3.63 -2.93 -5.08
N LEU A 146 3.21 -3.91 -4.28
CA LEU A 146 3.75 -4.14 -2.95
C LEU A 146 4.08 -5.62 -2.76
N GLU A 147 4.99 -5.89 -1.83
CA GLU A 147 5.31 -7.22 -1.35
C GLU A 147 4.91 -7.32 0.11
N LEU A 148 3.93 -8.18 0.40
CA LEU A 148 3.57 -8.58 1.75
C LEU A 148 4.49 -9.72 2.19
N ILE A 149 5.30 -9.46 3.19
CA ILE A 149 6.25 -10.41 3.76
C ILE A 149 5.63 -10.93 5.05
N LYS A 150 5.19 -12.20 5.02
CA LYS A 150 4.68 -12.90 6.19
C LYS A 150 5.81 -13.71 6.84
N PRO A 151 6.09 -13.53 8.13
CA PRO A 151 7.05 -14.36 8.82
C PRO A 151 6.51 -15.79 8.91
N GLY A 152 7.29 -16.76 8.45
CA GLY A 152 7.05 -18.18 8.67
C GLY A 152 8.00 -18.76 9.71
N VAL A 153 7.74 -19.98 10.16
CA VAL A 153 8.54 -20.65 11.20
C VAL A 153 9.99 -20.93 10.72
N ILE A 154 10.15 -21.21 9.42
CA ILE A 154 11.44 -21.56 8.81
C ILE A 154 11.86 -20.53 7.77
N ASN A 155 10.93 -20.14 6.88
CA ASN A 155 11.17 -19.19 5.79
C ASN A 155 10.11 -18.09 5.79
N GLU A 156 10.48 -16.92 5.29
CA GLU A 156 9.52 -15.86 4.99
C GLU A 156 8.68 -16.24 3.77
N HIS A 157 7.41 -15.85 3.78
CA HIS A 157 6.51 -15.97 2.64
C HIS A 157 6.28 -14.59 2.05
N ILE A 158 6.81 -14.38 0.85
CA ILE A 158 6.66 -13.13 0.12
C ILE A 158 5.47 -13.28 -0.84
N ILE A 159 4.51 -12.38 -0.72
CA ILE A 159 3.31 -12.36 -1.55
C ILE A 159 3.26 -11.01 -2.26
N ARG A 160 3.35 -11.04 -3.59
CA ARG A 160 3.26 -9.84 -4.42
C ARG A 160 1.80 -9.46 -4.65
N TYR A 161 1.52 -8.17 -4.55
CA TYR A 161 0.26 -7.58 -4.99
C TYR A 161 0.54 -6.45 -5.97
N ASP A 162 -0.14 -6.47 -7.11
CA ASP A 162 -0.05 -5.41 -8.10
C ASP A 162 -1.06 -4.30 -7.80
N HIS A 163 -0.67 -3.06 -8.08
CA HIS A 163 -1.49 -1.89 -7.81
C HIS A 163 -2.54 -1.71 -8.90
N VAL A 164 -3.80 -1.55 -8.49
CA VAL A 164 -4.96 -1.40 -9.36
C VAL A 164 -5.62 -0.06 -9.07
N ILE A 165 -5.57 0.83 -10.05
CA ILE A 165 -6.19 2.16 -10.00
C ILE A 165 -7.49 2.09 -10.81
N ASP A 166 -8.61 2.32 -10.15
CA ASP A 166 -9.90 2.47 -10.83
C ASP A 166 -10.01 3.90 -11.39
N HIS A 167 -10.32 4.02 -12.67
CA HIS A 167 -10.60 5.30 -13.36
C HIS A 167 -12.10 5.63 -13.36
#